data_AF-A0A1C4VR54-F1
#
_entry.id   AF-A0A1C4VR54-F1
#
_cell.length_a   1.000
_cell.length_b   1.000
_cell.length_c   1.000
_cell.angle_alpha   90.00
_cell.angle_beta   90.00
_cell.angle_gamma   90.00
#
_symmetry.space_group_name_H-M   'P 1'
#
loop_
_entity.id
_entity.type
_entity.pdbx_description
1 polymer ?
#
loop_
_entity_poly.entity_id
_entity_poly.type
_entity_poly.pdbx_seq_one_letter_code
_entity_poly.pdbx_strand_id
1 'polypeptide(L)'
;MENTRMYADSLTAVPSPAPLPTDEPTPSAPTPTAAAPTAAAPASSRRRLLWHLGEMAVAMVAGMLLLGPLWELAGTALGVGDALARPEVAALVMATNMTVGMTVGMRYRAHRWHAVGEMAAAMYVPFLLLLVPFWAGLIDADALLLGGHLLMIPAMVLVALRHRHEASAPVRRHRVVAALAHHWPAGLALLLTVDMWVDPSVLSPWTMLVLPGGYLLIGVARRTLGGRGVLATQLAGLAIWVALTLVAVMAGGRTAAWLVAFGWLAHAGWDLAHRNGRVVPRGYAEFCVVLDVALAAVMVLAILTTDA
;
A
#
# COMPACT_ATOMS: atom_id res chain seq x y z
N MET A 1 58.93 -10.40 -67.05
CA MET A 1 58.46 -10.54 -65.66
C MET A 1 57.52 -11.73 -65.65
N GLU A 2 57.89 -12.76 -64.89
CA GLU A 2 57.31 -14.11 -64.71
C GLU A 2 55.82 -14.30 -65.06
N ASN A 3 55.47 -15.28 -65.92
CA ASN A 3 55.04 -16.67 -65.58
C ASN A 3 53.81 -16.71 -64.64
N THR A 4 52.64 -17.25 -65.02
CA THR A 4 52.42 -18.67 -65.35
C THR A 4 51.08 -18.90 -66.08
N ARG A 5 51.14 -19.67 -67.17
CA ARG A 5 50.04 -20.37 -67.84
C ARG A 5 49.53 -21.54 -66.98
N MET A 6 48.22 -21.80 -66.96
CA MET A 6 47.71 -23.18 -67.04
C MET A 6 46.22 -23.21 -67.41
N TYR A 7 45.93 -23.68 -68.64
CA TYR A 7 44.72 -24.43 -69.08
C TYR A 7 43.34 -23.87 -68.66
N ALA A 8 42.47 -23.30 -69.51
CA ALA A 8 42.11 -23.51 -70.92
C ALA A 8 41.82 -24.98 -71.31
N ASP A 9 40.58 -25.20 -71.77
CA ASP A 9 40.02 -26.35 -72.50
C ASP A 9 39.75 -27.64 -71.67
N SER A 10 38.59 -28.31 -71.75
CA SER A 10 37.74 -28.57 -72.92
C SER A 10 36.32 -28.98 -72.52
N LEU A 11 35.38 -28.73 -73.43
CA LEU A 11 33.97 -29.16 -73.43
C LEU A 11 33.80 -30.70 -73.55
N THR A 12 32.88 -31.28 -72.76
CA THR A 12 32.07 -32.45 -73.15
C THR A 12 30.78 -32.50 -72.32
N ALA A 13 29.63 -32.59 -72.99
CA ALA A 13 28.31 -32.83 -72.39
C ALA A 13 28.11 -34.31 -71.94
N VAL A 14 26.98 -34.59 -71.27
CA VAL A 14 26.28 -35.90 -70.98
C VAL A 14 26.20 -36.23 -69.47
N PRO A 15 25.11 -36.82 -68.92
CA PRO A 15 23.66 -36.65 -69.13
C PRO A 15 22.89 -36.35 -67.79
N SER A 16 21.60 -36.01 -67.89
CA SER A 16 20.72 -35.73 -66.74
C SER A 16 20.42 -36.98 -65.88
N PRO A 17 20.59 -36.94 -64.54
CA PRO A 17 20.11 -37.99 -63.66
C PRO A 17 18.59 -37.87 -63.39
N ALA A 18 18.00 -39.03 -63.08
CA ALA A 18 16.58 -39.40 -63.07
C ALA A 18 15.67 -38.62 -62.10
N PRO A 19 14.33 -38.69 -62.26
CA PRO A 19 13.36 -38.00 -61.40
C PRO A 19 13.46 -38.51 -59.96
N LEU A 20 13.51 -37.59 -59.00
CA LEU A 20 13.44 -37.91 -57.57
C LEU A 20 12.01 -38.36 -57.21
N PRO A 21 11.84 -39.37 -56.32
CA PRO A 21 10.54 -39.88 -55.92
C PRO A 21 9.68 -38.80 -55.27
N THR A 22 8.44 -38.68 -55.73
CA THR A 22 7.37 -37.90 -55.09
C THR A 22 6.91 -38.63 -53.84
N ASP A 23 7.42 -38.23 -52.67
CA ASP A 23 6.74 -38.48 -51.41
C ASP A 23 5.51 -37.56 -51.34
N GLU A 24 4.42 -37.99 -51.99
CA GLU A 24 3.08 -37.48 -51.66
C GLU A 24 2.73 -37.97 -50.24
N PRO A 25 2.53 -37.07 -49.26
CA PRO A 25 1.95 -37.49 -47.99
C PRO A 25 0.48 -37.82 -48.21
N THR A 26 0.12 -39.08 -47.98
CA THR A 26 -1.24 -39.58 -47.82
C THR A 26 -2.09 -38.64 -46.95
N PRO A 27 -3.35 -38.31 -47.32
CA PRO A 27 -4.18 -37.38 -46.57
C PRO A 27 -4.43 -37.92 -45.16
N SER A 28 -3.78 -37.29 -44.19
CA SER A 28 -4.03 -37.52 -42.77
C SER A 28 -5.39 -36.93 -42.39
N ALA A 29 -6.17 -37.71 -41.63
CA ALA A 29 -7.50 -37.41 -41.14
C ALA A 29 -7.66 -35.99 -40.54
N PRO A 30 -8.87 -35.40 -40.55
CA PRO A 30 -9.08 -34.04 -40.06
C PRO A 30 -8.68 -33.91 -38.59
N THR A 31 -7.74 -33.00 -38.33
CA THR A 31 -7.34 -32.53 -37.00
C THR A 31 -8.58 -32.10 -36.21
N PRO A 32 -8.80 -32.60 -34.97
CA PRO A 32 -9.86 -32.06 -34.13
C PRO A 32 -9.54 -30.58 -33.87
N THR A 33 -10.46 -29.70 -34.28
CA THR A 33 -10.43 -28.27 -34.00
C THR A 33 -10.10 -28.08 -32.53
N ALA A 34 -8.93 -27.47 -32.27
CA ALA A 34 -8.54 -27.07 -30.93
C ALA A 34 -9.69 -26.24 -30.35
N ALA A 35 -10.35 -26.81 -29.34
CA ALA A 35 -11.33 -26.09 -28.54
C ALA A 35 -10.67 -24.80 -28.05
N ALA A 36 -11.34 -23.66 -28.32
CA ALA A 36 -10.95 -22.38 -27.78
C ALA A 36 -10.70 -22.52 -26.27
N PRO A 37 -9.61 -21.96 -25.71
CA PRO A 37 -9.37 -22.06 -24.28
C PRO A 37 -10.54 -21.41 -23.53
N THR A 38 -11.34 -22.26 -22.90
CA THR A 38 -12.45 -21.91 -22.03
C THR A 38 -11.96 -20.92 -20.97
N ALA A 39 -12.69 -19.82 -20.83
CA ALA A 39 -12.43 -18.70 -19.95
C ALA A 39 -12.14 -19.11 -18.50
N ALA A 40 -10.85 -19.25 -18.16
CA ALA A 40 -10.39 -19.36 -16.79
C ALA A 40 -9.85 -18.01 -16.30
N ALA A 41 -10.72 -17.03 -15.99
CA ALA A 41 -10.24 -15.76 -15.41
C ALA A 41 -11.23 -14.95 -14.52
N PRO A 42 -11.76 -15.48 -13.40
CA PRO A 42 -12.41 -14.63 -12.39
C PRO A 42 -11.50 -14.26 -11.19
N ALA A 43 -10.52 -15.09 -10.82
CA ALA A 43 -9.71 -14.88 -9.60
C ALA A 43 -8.62 -13.81 -9.76
N SER A 44 -8.05 -13.65 -10.96
CA SER A 44 -6.99 -12.66 -11.24
C SER A 44 -7.53 -11.22 -11.28
N SER A 45 -8.78 -11.03 -11.73
CA SER A 45 -9.42 -9.71 -11.81
C SER A 45 -9.74 -9.14 -10.42
N ARG A 46 -10.27 -9.96 -9.51
CA ARG A 46 -10.62 -9.51 -8.14
C ARG A 46 -9.38 -9.10 -7.35
N ARG A 47 -8.29 -9.88 -7.41
CA ARG A 47 -7.03 -9.55 -6.73
C ARG A 47 -6.44 -8.23 -7.23
N ARG A 48 -6.49 -8.00 -8.54
CA ARG A 48 -6.00 -6.76 -9.16
C ARG A 48 -6.84 -5.55 -8.71
N LEU A 49 -8.16 -5.71 -8.65
CA LEU A 49 -9.05 -4.66 -8.14
C LEU A 49 -8.78 -4.34 -6.67
N LEU A 50 -8.66 -5.35 -5.81
CA LEU A 50 -8.34 -5.14 -4.39
C LEU A 50 -6.98 -4.47 -4.20
N TRP A 51 -5.98 -4.86 -5.00
CA TRP A 51 -4.68 -4.20 -4.98
C TRP A 51 -4.78 -2.74 -5.42
N HIS A 52 -5.54 -2.45 -6.47
CA HIS A 52 -5.76 -1.08 -6.93
C HIS A 52 -6.50 -0.22 -5.89
N LEU A 53 -7.52 -0.77 -5.24
CA LEU A 53 -8.23 -0.09 -4.14
C LEU A 53 -7.30 0.17 -2.95
N GLY A 54 -6.45 -0.81 -2.60
CA GLY A 54 -5.42 -0.63 -1.57
C GLY A 54 -4.43 0.47 -1.93
N GLU A 55 -3.97 0.53 -3.18
CA GLU A 55 -3.09 1.61 -3.67
C GLU A 55 -3.75 2.99 -3.59
N MET A 56 -5.05 3.08 -3.88
CA MET A 56 -5.81 4.32 -3.75
C MET A 56 -5.96 4.74 -2.30
N ALA A 57 -6.33 3.80 -1.41
CA ALA A 57 -6.46 4.07 0.01
C ALA A 57 -5.14 4.56 0.63
N VAL A 58 -4.01 3.94 0.28
CA VAL A 58 -2.68 4.39 0.72
C VAL A 58 -2.39 5.82 0.24
N ALA A 59 -2.74 6.17 -1.00
CA ALA A 59 -2.53 7.52 -1.51
C ALA A 59 -3.40 8.57 -0.79
N MET A 60 -4.64 8.22 -0.44
CA MET A 60 -5.54 9.08 0.34
C MET A 60 -5.00 9.31 1.76
N VAL A 61 -4.60 8.23 2.45
CA VAL A 61 -4.00 8.30 3.79
C VAL A 61 -2.71 9.12 3.74
N ALA A 62 -1.87 8.95 2.72
CA ALA A 62 -0.67 9.76 2.55
C ALA A 62 -1.00 11.26 2.42
N GLY A 63 -2.03 11.62 1.65
CA GLY A 63 -2.49 13.00 1.54
C GLY A 63 -2.94 13.57 2.90
N MET A 64 -3.72 12.79 3.66
CA MET A 64 -4.16 13.19 5.00
C MET A 64 -3.00 13.43 5.96
N LEU A 65 -2.08 12.47 6.06
CA LEU A 65 -0.96 12.53 7.02
C LEU A 65 0.07 13.60 6.66
N LEU A 66 0.26 13.90 5.38
CA LEU A 66 1.22 14.91 4.95
C LEU A 66 0.66 16.33 4.98
N LEU A 67 -0.63 16.53 4.67
CA LEU A 67 -1.25 17.85 4.61
C LEU A 67 -1.91 18.26 5.92
N GLY A 68 -2.37 17.33 6.76
CA GLY A 68 -3.03 17.62 8.04
C GLY A 68 -2.22 18.58 8.92
N PRO A 69 -0.95 18.27 9.24
CA PRO A 69 -0.13 19.14 10.07
C PRO A 69 0.12 20.52 9.45
N LEU A 70 0.13 20.63 8.11
CA LEU A 70 0.28 21.90 7.41
C LEU A 70 -0.95 22.80 7.63
N TRP A 71 -2.15 22.23 7.68
CA TRP A 71 -3.37 22.98 7.98
C TRP A 71 -3.41 23.47 9.41
N GLU A 72 -2.92 22.70 10.36
CA GLU A 72 -2.83 23.10 11.77
C GLU A 72 -1.81 24.23 11.98
N LEU A 73 -0.63 24.11 11.38
CA LEU A 73 0.39 25.16 11.38
C LEU A 73 -0.12 26.44 10.72
N ALA A 74 -0.82 26.34 9.59
CA ALA A 74 -1.42 27.50 8.94
C ALA A 74 -2.57 28.11 9.78
N GLY A 75 -3.41 27.26 10.37
CA GLY A 75 -4.54 27.67 11.22
C GLY A 75 -4.09 28.44 12.46
N THR A 76 -3.02 27.98 13.11
CA THR A 76 -2.39 28.64 14.26
C THR A 76 -1.71 29.94 13.85
N ALA A 77 -0.90 29.93 12.78
CA ALA A 77 -0.20 31.12 12.31
C ALA A 77 -1.13 32.24 11.85
N LEU A 78 -2.28 31.90 11.26
CA LEU A 78 -3.27 32.86 10.75
C LEU A 78 -4.40 33.18 11.74
N GLY A 79 -4.46 32.50 12.89
CA GLY A 79 -5.52 32.67 13.89
C GLY A 79 -6.91 32.22 13.40
N VAL A 80 -6.97 31.24 12.49
CA VAL A 80 -8.21 30.71 11.89
C VAL A 80 -8.52 29.27 12.30
N GLY A 81 -7.87 28.76 13.35
CA GLY A 81 -8.08 27.40 13.87
C GLY A 81 -9.55 27.09 14.16
N ASP A 82 -10.27 28.01 14.80
CA ASP A 82 -11.70 27.86 15.10
C ASP A 82 -12.57 27.74 13.83
N ALA A 83 -12.16 28.39 12.74
CA ALA A 83 -12.85 28.28 11.46
C ALA A 83 -12.59 26.92 10.79
N LEU A 84 -11.35 26.41 10.88
CA LEU A 84 -10.98 25.08 10.39
C LEU A 84 -11.65 23.95 11.18
N ALA A 85 -11.89 24.16 12.48
CA ALA A 85 -12.56 23.21 13.36
C ALA A 85 -14.08 23.08 13.10
N ARG A 86 -14.67 24.00 12.32
CA ARG A 86 -16.10 23.90 11.98
C ARG A 86 -16.35 22.63 11.17
N PRO A 87 -17.38 21.83 11.49
CA PRO A 87 -17.61 20.52 10.86
C PRO A 87 -17.65 20.57 9.33
N GLU A 88 -18.29 21.60 8.76
CA GLU A 88 -18.37 21.81 7.32
C GLU A 88 -17.00 22.09 6.68
N VAL A 89 -16.13 22.84 7.36
CA VAL A 89 -14.79 23.17 6.86
C VAL A 89 -13.86 21.98 7.05
N ALA A 90 -13.90 21.33 8.22
CA ALA A 90 -13.13 20.13 8.52
C ALA A 90 -13.43 19.01 7.50
N ALA A 91 -14.71 18.78 7.18
CA ALA A 91 -15.11 17.81 6.16
C ALA A 91 -14.51 18.13 4.78
N LEU A 92 -14.50 19.40 4.37
CA LEU A 92 -13.93 19.83 3.09
C LEU A 92 -12.40 19.77 3.08
N VAL A 93 -11.73 20.16 4.16
CA VAL A 93 -10.26 20.05 4.31
C VAL A 93 -9.84 18.59 4.22
N MET A 94 -10.54 17.71 4.92
CA MET A 94 -10.32 16.26 4.87
C MET A 94 -10.54 15.72 3.44
N ALA A 95 -11.68 16.04 2.81
CA ALA A 95 -11.93 15.65 1.41
C ALA A 95 -10.84 16.17 0.46
N THR A 96 -10.33 17.38 0.70
CA THR A 96 -9.25 18.00 -0.07
C THR A 96 -7.94 17.24 0.09
N ASN A 97 -7.52 16.96 1.31
CA ASN A 97 -6.26 16.26 1.59
C ASN A 97 -6.26 14.86 0.95
N MET A 98 -7.35 14.11 1.10
CA MET A 98 -7.51 12.82 0.44
C MET A 98 -7.46 12.95 -1.09
N THR A 99 -8.15 13.95 -1.65
CA THR A 99 -8.22 14.16 -3.11
C THR A 99 -6.86 14.57 -3.68
N VAL A 100 -6.09 15.40 -2.99
CA VAL A 100 -4.74 15.81 -3.39
C VAL A 100 -3.82 14.58 -3.43
N GLY A 101 -3.79 13.77 -2.36
CA GLY A 101 -2.96 12.56 -2.31
C GLY A 101 -3.30 11.58 -3.44
N MET A 102 -4.59 11.35 -3.66
CA MET A 102 -5.11 10.51 -4.73
C MET A 102 -4.76 11.07 -6.12
N THR A 103 -4.95 12.38 -6.33
CA THR A 103 -4.62 13.07 -7.58
C THR A 103 -3.14 12.93 -7.91
N VAL A 104 -2.25 13.21 -6.95
CA VAL A 104 -0.80 13.04 -7.14
C VAL A 104 -0.48 11.59 -7.53
N GLY A 105 -1.08 10.60 -6.84
CA GLY A 105 -0.90 9.19 -7.16
C GLY A 105 -1.37 8.81 -8.57
N MET A 106 -2.56 9.29 -8.99
CA MET A 106 -3.09 9.06 -10.33
C MET A 106 -2.23 9.74 -11.41
N ARG A 107 -1.77 10.97 -11.16
CA ARG A 107 -0.92 11.74 -12.09
C ARG A 107 0.46 11.12 -12.23
N TYR A 108 1.04 10.63 -11.14
CA TYR A 108 2.29 9.86 -11.15
C TYR A 108 2.16 8.57 -11.98
N ARG A 109 1.00 7.92 -11.94
CA ARG A 109 0.66 6.77 -12.80
C ARG A 109 0.17 7.14 -14.21
N ALA A 110 0.27 8.42 -14.58
CA ALA A 110 -0.11 8.95 -15.89
C ALA A 110 -1.58 8.70 -16.30
N HIS A 111 -2.52 8.67 -15.32
CA HIS A 111 -3.94 8.67 -15.65
C HIS A 111 -4.34 9.97 -16.36
N ARG A 112 -5.32 9.87 -17.27
CA ARG A 112 -5.84 11.05 -18.00
C ARG A 112 -6.52 12.01 -17.03
N TRP A 113 -6.42 13.31 -17.30
CA TRP A 113 -7.05 14.36 -16.48
C TRP A 113 -8.56 14.17 -16.29
N HIS A 114 -9.25 13.62 -17.29
CA HIS A 114 -10.68 13.30 -17.18
C HIS A 114 -10.96 12.29 -16.06
N ALA A 115 -10.21 11.18 -16.02
CA ALA A 115 -10.36 10.16 -14.97
C ALA A 115 -10.00 10.70 -13.58
N VAL A 116 -8.98 11.59 -13.51
CA VAL A 116 -8.64 12.29 -12.27
C VAL A 116 -9.78 13.19 -11.81
N GLY A 117 -10.41 13.93 -12.73
CA GLY A 117 -11.57 14.77 -12.43
C GLY A 117 -12.79 13.97 -11.98
N GLU A 118 -13.11 12.85 -12.64
CA GLU A 118 -14.19 11.94 -12.21
C GLU A 118 -13.93 11.39 -10.82
N MET A 119 -12.69 10.98 -10.53
CA MET A 119 -12.33 10.45 -9.22
C MET A 119 -12.40 11.52 -8.13
N ALA A 120 -11.90 12.74 -8.40
CA ALA A 120 -12.03 13.87 -7.49
C ALA A 120 -13.50 14.22 -7.22
N ALA A 121 -14.35 14.22 -8.27
CA ALA A 121 -15.78 14.45 -8.11
C ALA A 121 -16.44 13.37 -7.24
N ALA A 122 -16.09 12.09 -7.42
CA ALA A 122 -16.59 11.00 -6.58
C ALA A 122 -16.21 11.15 -5.10
N MET A 123 -15.14 11.88 -4.80
CA MET A 123 -14.71 12.17 -3.43
C MET A 123 -15.43 13.38 -2.82
N TYR A 124 -15.70 14.44 -3.59
CA TYR A 124 -16.36 15.66 -3.08
C TYR A 124 -17.88 15.62 -3.09
N VAL A 125 -18.49 15.09 -4.16
CA VAL A 125 -19.96 15.13 -4.36
C VAL A 125 -20.73 14.57 -3.15
N PRO A 126 -20.34 13.42 -2.55
CA PRO A 126 -21.04 12.91 -1.37
C PRO A 126 -21.11 13.89 -0.19
N PHE A 127 -20.00 14.56 0.14
CA PHE A 127 -19.94 15.54 1.22
C PHE A 127 -20.74 16.79 0.88
N LEU A 128 -20.64 17.29 -0.37
CA LEU A 128 -21.42 18.45 -0.82
C LEU A 128 -22.92 18.20 -0.77
N LEU A 129 -23.37 16.98 -1.10
CA LEU A 129 -24.78 16.58 -1.02
C LEU A 129 -25.27 16.52 0.43
N LEU A 130 -24.46 15.96 1.34
CA LEU A 130 -24.81 15.87 2.76
C LEU A 130 -24.68 17.20 3.50
N LEU A 131 -23.96 18.18 2.94
CA LEU A 131 -23.91 19.51 3.52
C LEU A 131 -25.29 20.17 3.54
N VAL A 132 -26.13 19.92 2.52
CA VAL A 132 -27.50 20.48 2.44
C VAL A 132 -28.38 20.08 3.64
N PRO A 133 -28.58 18.79 3.97
CA PRO A 133 -29.32 18.40 5.15
C PRO A 133 -28.63 18.80 6.46
N PHE A 134 -27.30 18.92 6.49
CA PHE A 134 -26.57 19.43 7.66
C PHE A 134 -26.92 20.90 7.94
N TRP A 135 -26.88 21.77 6.91
CA TRP A 135 -27.31 23.16 7.03
C TRP A 135 -28.79 23.30 7.40
N ALA A 136 -29.62 22.35 6.98
CA ALA A 136 -31.03 22.28 7.36
C ALA A 136 -31.26 21.76 8.80
N GLY A 137 -30.20 21.36 9.52
CA GLY A 137 -30.27 20.81 10.87
C GLY A 137 -30.86 19.40 10.94
N LEU A 138 -30.93 18.68 9.82
CA LEU A 138 -31.51 17.33 9.74
C LEU A 138 -30.52 16.24 10.14
N ILE A 139 -29.22 16.52 10.03
CA ILE A 139 -28.13 15.62 10.40
C ILE A 139 -27.08 16.38 11.19
N ASP A 140 -26.40 15.70 12.10
CA ASP A 140 -25.28 16.24 12.87
C ASP A 140 -23.94 16.09 12.11
N ALA A 141 -22.88 16.60 12.72
CA ALA A 141 -21.53 16.55 12.18
C ALA A 141 -21.02 15.11 11.99
N ASP A 142 -21.33 14.22 12.93
CA ASP A 142 -20.91 12.83 12.88
C ASP A 142 -21.58 12.09 11.73
N ALA A 143 -22.88 12.32 11.51
CA ALA A 143 -23.64 11.79 10.39
C ALA A 143 -23.17 12.35 9.04
N LEU A 144 -22.79 13.64 8.98
CA LEU A 144 -22.18 14.24 7.78
C LEU A 144 -20.85 13.54 7.43
N LEU A 145 -19.96 13.39 8.41
CA LEU A 145 -18.65 12.78 8.21
C LEU A 145 -18.78 11.29 7.88
N LEU A 146 -19.51 10.53 8.67
CA LEU A 146 -19.71 9.09 8.47
C LEU A 146 -20.45 8.83 7.15
N GLY A 147 -21.56 9.53 6.92
CA GLY A 147 -22.35 9.42 5.70
C GLY A 147 -21.53 9.75 4.46
N GLY A 148 -20.70 10.79 4.51
CA GLY A 148 -19.83 11.19 3.41
C GLY A 148 -18.87 10.08 3.01
N HIS A 149 -18.22 9.42 3.98
CA HIS A 149 -17.35 8.27 3.72
C HIS A 149 -18.11 7.04 3.20
N LEU A 150 -19.28 6.73 3.79
CA LEU A 150 -20.11 5.61 3.36
C LEU A 150 -20.59 5.74 1.92
N LEU A 151 -20.85 6.97 1.47
CA LEU A 151 -21.24 7.26 0.09
C LEU A 151 -20.03 7.41 -0.85
N MET A 152 -18.91 7.93 -0.35
CA MET A 152 -17.67 8.09 -1.11
C MET A 152 -17.09 6.74 -1.57
N ILE A 153 -17.03 5.74 -0.68
CA ILE A 153 -16.43 4.44 -1.04
C ILE A 153 -17.13 3.79 -2.25
N PRO A 154 -18.47 3.64 -2.27
CA PRO A 154 -19.19 3.15 -3.45
C PRO A 154 -19.00 4.01 -4.70
N ALA A 155 -18.99 5.34 -4.56
CA ALA A 155 -18.79 6.25 -5.69
C ALA A 155 -17.40 6.07 -6.32
N MET A 156 -16.36 5.99 -5.50
CA MET A 156 -14.99 5.73 -5.96
C MET A 156 -14.86 4.36 -6.61
N VAL A 157 -15.47 3.32 -6.02
CA VAL A 157 -15.49 1.97 -6.61
C VAL A 157 -16.18 1.99 -7.97
N LEU A 158 -17.28 2.71 -8.12
CA LEU A 158 -17.99 2.85 -9.40
C LEU A 158 -17.10 3.50 -10.46
N VAL A 159 -16.41 4.60 -10.13
CA VAL A 159 -15.47 5.28 -11.05
C VAL A 159 -14.29 4.37 -11.40
N ALA A 160 -13.70 3.69 -10.41
CA ALA A 160 -12.61 2.75 -10.63
C ALA A 160 -13.02 1.59 -11.55
N LEU A 161 -14.25 1.09 -11.42
CA LEU A 161 -14.81 0.05 -12.30
C LEU A 161 -15.07 0.56 -13.72
N ARG A 162 -15.45 1.83 -13.90
CA ARG A 162 -15.63 2.45 -15.22
C ARG A 162 -14.30 2.58 -15.97
N HIS A 163 -13.24 3.01 -15.29
CA HIS A 163 -11.92 3.21 -15.91
C HIS A 163 -11.02 1.97 -15.92
N ARG A 164 -11.50 0.80 -15.44
CA ARG A 164 -10.69 -0.44 -15.35
C ARG A 164 -10.14 -0.94 -16.70
N HIS A 165 -10.69 -0.48 -17.81
CA HIS A 165 -10.31 -0.87 -19.16
C HIS A 165 -9.30 0.09 -19.80
N GLU A 166 -8.98 1.21 -19.15
CA GLU A 166 -7.94 2.11 -19.64
C GLU A 166 -6.56 1.51 -19.36
N ALA A 167 -5.85 1.13 -20.41
CA ALA A 167 -4.49 0.63 -20.28
C ALA A 167 -3.59 1.75 -19.75
N SER A 168 -3.05 1.58 -18.55
CA SER A 168 -2.03 2.49 -18.03
C SER A 168 -0.78 2.38 -18.90
N ALA A 169 -0.31 3.51 -19.44
CA ALA A 169 0.91 3.55 -20.23
C ALA A 169 2.11 3.10 -19.37
N PRO A 170 3.01 2.25 -19.88
CA PRO A 170 4.18 1.82 -19.13
C PRO A 170 5.14 3.01 -18.93
N VAL A 171 5.17 3.55 -17.71
CA VAL A 171 6.14 4.59 -17.33
C VAL A 171 7.49 3.93 -17.01
N ARG A 172 8.55 4.39 -17.67
CA ARG A 172 9.93 3.95 -17.43
C ARG A 172 10.39 4.46 -16.05
N ARG A 173 10.46 3.59 -15.04
CA ARG A 173 10.83 3.99 -13.67
C ARG A 173 12.32 4.31 -13.59
N HIS A 174 12.66 5.46 -13.00
CA HIS A 174 14.05 5.80 -12.66
C HIS A 174 14.59 4.81 -11.61
N ARG A 175 15.87 4.46 -11.65
CA ARG A 175 16.48 3.45 -10.74
C ARG A 175 16.27 3.79 -9.26
N VAL A 176 16.30 5.08 -8.92
CA VAL A 176 16.04 5.60 -7.56
C VAL A 176 14.60 5.31 -7.10
N VAL A 177 13.62 5.47 -7.99
CA VAL A 177 12.21 5.15 -7.71
C VAL A 177 12.02 3.64 -7.52
N ALA A 178 12.74 2.83 -8.30
CA ALA A 178 12.72 1.39 -8.13
C ALA A 178 13.35 0.94 -6.80
N ALA A 179 14.44 1.59 -6.38
CA ALA A 179 15.07 1.36 -5.08
C ALA A 179 14.16 1.81 -3.92
N LEU A 180 13.52 2.98 -4.02
CA LEU A 180 12.58 3.47 -3.02
C LEU A 180 11.34 2.56 -2.92
N ALA A 181 10.85 2.05 -4.05
CA ALA A 181 9.77 1.07 -4.09
C ALA A 181 10.17 -0.28 -3.49
N HIS A 182 11.46 -0.62 -3.44
CA HIS A 182 11.93 -1.82 -2.73
C HIS A 182 11.82 -1.64 -1.20
N HIS A 183 12.05 -0.43 -0.70
CA HIS A 183 11.90 -0.04 0.70
C HIS A 183 10.51 0.55 1.03
N TRP A 184 9.50 0.22 0.23
CA TRP A 184 8.13 0.69 0.47
C TRP A 184 7.59 0.40 1.89
N PRO A 185 7.96 -0.72 2.59
CA PRO A 185 7.45 -0.93 3.94
C PRO A 185 8.04 0.08 4.92
N ALA A 186 9.34 0.40 4.81
CA ALA A 186 9.96 1.44 5.62
C ALA A 186 9.37 2.83 5.31
N GLY A 187 9.15 3.14 4.03
CA GLY A 187 8.51 4.39 3.62
C GLY A 187 7.09 4.53 4.16
N LEU A 188 6.29 3.46 4.14
CA LEU A 188 4.95 3.43 4.73
C LEU A 188 4.99 3.60 6.25
N ALA A 189 5.93 2.94 6.93
CA ALA A 189 6.11 3.09 8.38
C ALA A 189 6.39 4.56 8.75
N LEU A 190 7.34 5.19 8.08
CA LEU A 190 7.66 6.60 8.31
C LEU A 190 6.47 7.52 8.02
N LEU A 191 5.75 7.27 6.92
CA LEU A 191 4.55 8.02 6.56
C LEU A 191 3.51 7.98 7.69
N LEU A 192 3.28 6.81 8.30
CA LEU A 192 2.33 6.66 9.41
C LEU A 192 2.78 7.35 10.72
N THR A 193 4.06 7.73 10.83
CA THR A 193 4.57 8.46 12.00
C THR A 193 4.59 9.98 11.83
N VAL A 194 4.35 10.52 10.63
CA VAL A 194 4.51 11.95 10.31
C VAL A 194 3.75 12.84 11.30
N ASP A 195 2.52 12.48 11.64
CA ASP A 195 1.65 13.25 12.53
C ASP A 195 2.29 13.45 13.92
N MET A 196 2.82 12.36 14.49
CA MET A 196 3.52 12.37 15.77
C MET A 196 4.82 13.17 15.76
N TRP A 197 5.40 13.47 14.59
CA TRP A 197 6.60 14.32 14.53
C TRP A 197 6.27 15.80 14.76
N VAL A 198 5.03 16.20 14.47
CA VAL A 198 4.57 17.58 14.62
C VAL A 198 3.86 17.77 15.97
N ASP A 199 3.08 16.78 16.41
CA ASP A 199 2.48 16.73 17.75
C ASP A 199 2.97 15.49 18.54
N PRO A 200 4.17 15.56 19.16
CA PRO A 200 4.73 14.44 19.89
C PRO A 200 3.88 14.06 21.10
N SER A 201 3.29 12.88 21.05
CA SER A 201 2.48 12.32 22.14
C SER A 201 2.96 10.93 22.56
N VAL A 202 2.62 10.53 23.79
CA VAL A 202 2.90 9.18 24.28
C VAL A 202 1.69 8.29 24.01
N LEU A 203 1.90 7.17 23.32
CA LEU A 203 0.83 6.23 23.02
C LEU A 203 0.29 5.56 24.28
N SER A 204 -0.99 5.19 24.25
CA SER A 204 -1.61 4.45 25.35
C SER A 204 -0.92 3.08 25.55
N PRO A 205 -0.71 2.59 26.79
CA PRO A 205 -0.13 1.28 27.03
C PRO A 205 -0.81 0.14 26.29
N TRP A 206 -2.13 0.21 26.11
CA TRP A 206 -2.91 -0.80 25.41
C TRP A 206 -2.50 -0.98 23.93
N THR A 207 -1.92 0.04 23.30
CA THR A 207 -1.44 -0.03 21.91
C THR A 207 -0.35 -1.06 21.73
N MET A 208 0.43 -1.36 22.77
CA MET A 208 1.49 -2.37 22.75
C MET A 208 0.96 -3.78 22.47
N LEU A 209 -0.33 -4.04 22.72
CA LEU A 209 -0.97 -5.33 22.47
C LEU A 209 -1.42 -5.52 21.02
N VAL A 210 -1.52 -4.44 20.24
CA VAL A 210 -1.87 -4.50 18.82
C VAL A 210 -0.84 -5.32 18.05
N LEU A 211 0.44 -5.17 18.41
CA LEU A 211 1.56 -5.81 17.73
C LEU A 211 1.61 -7.35 17.90
N PRO A 212 1.64 -7.91 19.13
CA PRO A 212 1.59 -9.37 19.33
C PRO A 212 0.24 -9.96 18.87
N GLY A 213 -0.86 -9.22 19.00
CA GLY A 213 -2.16 -9.60 18.44
C GLY A 213 -2.09 -9.74 16.91
N GLY A 214 -1.49 -8.77 16.23
CA GLY A 214 -1.25 -8.81 14.78
C GLY A 214 -0.41 -10.01 14.35
N TYR A 215 0.64 -10.36 15.12
CA TYR A 215 1.47 -11.54 14.84
C TYR A 215 0.68 -12.84 14.87
N LEU A 216 -0.20 -13.01 15.87
CA LEU A 216 -1.06 -14.18 15.98
C LEU A 216 -2.11 -14.23 14.86
N LEU A 217 -2.76 -13.10 14.56
CA LEU A 217 -3.74 -13.03 13.46
C LEU A 217 -3.11 -13.38 12.11
N ILE A 218 -1.94 -12.82 11.81
CA ILE A 218 -1.20 -13.13 10.58
C ILE A 218 -0.74 -14.59 10.59
N GLY A 219 -0.25 -15.10 11.72
CA GLY A 219 0.16 -16.48 11.87
C GLY A 219 -0.98 -17.48 11.64
N VAL A 220 -2.18 -17.19 12.14
CA VAL A 220 -3.41 -17.96 11.89
C VAL A 220 -3.79 -17.89 10.42
N ALA A 221 -3.85 -16.68 9.84
CA ALA A 221 -4.22 -16.48 8.45
C ALA A 221 -3.28 -17.18 7.46
N ARG A 222 -1.97 -17.21 7.77
CA ARG A 222 -0.94 -17.90 6.98
C ARG A 222 -0.77 -19.38 7.35
N ARG A 223 -1.47 -19.87 8.37
CA ARG A 223 -1.35 -21.23 8.94
C ARG A 223 0.10 -21.60 9.32
N THR A 224 0.87 -20.65 9.79
CA THR A 224 2.30 -20.84 10.13
C THR A 224 2.53 -21.22 11.60
N LEU A 225 1.49 -21.13 12.44
CA LEU A 225 1.58 -21.40 13.88
C LEU A 225 1.75 -22.89 14.22
N GLY A 226 1.48 -23.80 13.27
CA GLY A 226 1.62 -25.24 13.48
C GLY A 226 3.06 -25.77 13.53
N GLY A 227 4.07 -24.91 13.29
CA GLY A 227 5.48 -25.30 13.39
C GLY A 227 5.89 -25.63 14.83
N ARG A 228 6.77 -26.61 15.02
CA ARG A 228 7.30 -27.00 16.34
C ARG A 228 7.85 -25.77 17.07
N GLY A 229 7.30 -25.48 18.25
CA GLY A 229 7.72 -24.38 19.12
C GLY A 229 7.27 -22.98 18.69
N VAL A 230 6.75 -22.79 17.47
CA VAL A 230 6.38 -21.46 16.94
C VAL A 230 5.24 -20.84 17.77
N LEU A 231 4.16 -21.59 17.98
CA LEU A 231 3.04 -21.11 18.79
C LEU A 231 3.48 -20.79 20.22
N ALA A 232 4.31 -21.64 20.83
CA ALA A 232 4.80 -21.42 22.19
C ALA A 232 5.62 -20.13 22.28
N THR A 233 6.51 -19.87 21.32
CA THR A 233 7.26 -18.61 21.26
C THR A 233 6.34 -17.40 21.10
N GLN A 234 5.31 -17.48 20.25
CA GLN A 234 4.37 -16.37 20.07
C GLN A 234 3.49 -16.13 21.31
N LEU A 235 3.05 -17.18 21.99
CA LEU A 235 2.30 -17.06 23.24
C LEU A 235 3.18 -16.54 24.38
N ALA A 236 4.46 -16.93 24.43
CA ALA A 236 5.41 -16.38 25.39
C ALA A 236 5.65 -14.89 25.13
N GLY A 237 5.84 -14.49 23.87
CA GLY A 237 5.90 -13.09 23.46
C GLY A 237 4.65 -12.32 23.88
N LEU A 238 3.45 -12.84 23.56
CA LEU A 238 2.20 -12.25 24.00
C LEU A 238 2.13 -12.07 25.52
N ALA A 239 2.49 -13.09 26.29
CA ALA A 239 2.47 -13.03 27.75
C ALA A 239 3.40 -11.94 28.29
N ILE A 240 4.60 -11.80 27.72
CA ILE A 240 5.56 -10.74 28.07
C ILE A 240 4.96 -9.36 27.79
N TRP A 241 4.35 -9.15 26.62
CA TRP A 241 3.76 -7.86 26.25
C TRP A 241 2.52 -7.52 27.08
N VAL A 242 1.69 -8.53 27.41
CA VAL A 242 0.55 -8.37 28.33
C VAL A 242 1.04 -7.96 29.71
N ALA A 243 2.04 -8.64 30.26
CA ALA A 243 2.61 -8.28 31.55
C ALA A 243 3.18 -6.86 31.54
N LEU A 244 3.96 -6.49 30.52
CA LEU A 244 4.53 -5.15 30.37
C LEU A 244 3.44 -4.07 30.27
N THR A 245 2.38 -4.34 29.52
CA THR A 245 1.22 -3.43 29.38
C THR A 245 0.53 -3.23 30.73
N LEU A 246 0.26 -4.30 31.46
CA LEU A 246 -0.38 -4.23 32.78
C LEU A 246 0.49 -3.47 33.78
N VAL A 247 1.81 -3.70 33.78
CA VAL A 247 2.75 -2.94 34.62
C VAL A 247 2.72 -1.45 34.28
N ALA A 248 2.72 -1.09 33.00
CA ALA A 248 2.62 0.30 32.58
C ALA A 248 1.29 0.95 33.02
N VAL A 249 0.16 0.26 32.85
CA VAL A 249 -1.15 0.73 33.30
C VAL A 249 -1.19 0.93 34.82
N MET A 250 -0.63 0.00 35.60
CA MET A 250 -0.60 0.10 37.06
C MET A 250 0.36 1.19 37.55
N ALA A 251 1.50 1.39 36.89
CA ALA A 251 2.49 2.38 37.29
C ALA A 251 2.02 3.81 37.05
N GLY A 252 1.33 4.06 35.93
CA GLY A 252 0.84 5.37 35.54
C GLY A 252 1.95 6.42 35.29
N GLY A 253 1.52 7.62 34.91
CA GLY A 253 2.38 8.81 34.78
C GLY A 253 3.61 8.61 33.88
N ARG A 254 4.72 9.22 34.29
CA ARG A 254 5.99 9.19 33.53
C ARG A 254 6.61 7.80 33.45
N THR A 255 6.41 6.96 34.47
CA THR A 255 6.90 5.57 34.45
C THR A 255 6.20 4.76 33.37
N ALA A 256 4.87 4.87 33.26
CA ALA A 256 4.11 4.27 32.18
C ALA A 256 4.63 4.72 30.81
N ALA A 257 4.87 6.02 30.64
CA ALA A 257 5.36 6.58 29.38
C ALA A 257 6.69 5.95 28.93
N TRP A 258 7.67 5.85 29.84
CA TRP A 258 8.94 5.19 29.53
C TRP A 258 8.76 3.70 29.22
N LEU A 259 7.91 2.99 29.98
CA LEU A 259 7.63 1.57 29.74
C LEU A 259 7.02 1.33 28.35
N VAL A 260 6.11 2.23 27.92
CA VAL A 260 5.55 2.18 26.57
C VAL A 260 6.64 2.41 25.53
N ALA A 261 7.41 3.50 25.64
CA ALA A 261 8.46 3.81 24.67
C ALA A 261 9.48 2.68 24.52
N PHE A 262 9.98 2.13 25.63
CA PHE A 262 10.92 1.02 25.60
C PHE A 262 10.28 -0.29 25.15
N GLY A 263 9.01 -0.53 25.42
CA GLY A 263 8.36 -1.75 24.96
C GLY A 263 8.03 -1.76 23.47
N TRP A 264 7.78 -0.60 22.86
CA TRP A 264 7.79 -0.46 21.40
C TRP A 264 9.19 -0.76 20.83
N LEU A 265 10.25 -0.21 21.43
CA LEU A 265 11.63 -0.52 21.00
C LEU A 265 11.98 -2.02 21.18
N ALA A 266 11.52 -2.65 22.26
CA ALA A 266 11.68 -4.08 22.48
C ALA A 266 10.96 -4.90 21.40
N HIS A 267 9.84 -4.40 20.87
CA HIS A 267 9.09 -5.08 19.81
C HIS A 267 9.87 -5.01 18.49
N ALA A 268 10.51 -3.88 18.18
CA ALA A 268 11.44 -3.80 17.06
C ALA A 268 12.56 -4.86 17.17
N GLY A 269 13.09 -5.07 18.39
CA GLY A 269 14.06 -6.14 18.67
C GLY A 269 13.49 -7.54 18.43
N TRP A 270 12.25 -7.79 18.86
CA TRP A 270 11.54 -9.05 18.63
C TRP A 270 11.36 -9.32 17.13
N ASP A 271 10.96 -8.32 16.36
CA ASP A 271 10.76 -8.45 14.91
C ASP A 271 12.06 -8.64 14.15
N LEU A 272 13.13 -7.98 14.58
CA LEU A 272 14.46 -8.21 14.00
C LEU A 272 14.92 -9.67 14.21
N ALA A 273 14.63 -10.25 15.37
CA ALA A 273 14.93 -11.66 15.67
C ALA A 273 14.03 -12.63 14.87
N HIS A 274 12.77 -12.25 14.60
CA HIS A 274 11.77 -13.10 13.94
C HIS A 274 11.52 -12.78 12.46
N ARG A 275 12.32 -11.88 11.85
CA ARG A 275 12.23 -11.47 10.43
C ARG A 275 12.48 -12.56 9.38
N ASN A 276 12.71 -13.80 9.79
CA ASN A 276 13.06 -14.90 8.88
C ASN A 276 11.89 -15.34 7.95
N GLY A 277 10.70 -14.76 8.12
CA GLY A 277 9.53 -15.05 7.28
C GLY A 277 8.65 -16.18 7.81
N ARG A 278 9.03 -16.81 8.93
CA ARG A 278 8.34 -17.99 9.50
C ARG A 278 6.92 -17.67 9.93
N VAL A 279 6.68 -16.54 10.59
CA VAL A 279 5.34 -16.16 11.08
C VAL A 279 4.76 -15.02 10.25
N VAL A 280 5.44 -13.88 10.20
CA VAL A 280 5.06 -12.73 9.38
C VAL A 280 5.92 -12.61 8.12
N PRO A 281 5.43 -11.98 7.03
CA PRO A 281 6.24 -11.68 5.86
C PRO A 281 7.41 -10.75 6.21
N ARG A 282 8.54 -10.85 5.48
CA ARG A 282 9.73 -10.01 5.73
C ARG A 282 9.42 -8.51 5.70
N GLY A 283 8.67 -8.07 4.70
CA GLY A 283 8.28 -6.66 4.58
C GLY A 283 7.39 -6.17 5.74
N TYR A 284 6.60 -7.05 6.37
CA TYR A 284 5.82 -6.69 7.56
C TYR A 284 6.74 -6.45 8.75
N ALA A 285 7.69 -7.36 9.01
CA ALA A 285 8.68 -7.19 10.07
C ALA A 285 9.55 -5.95 9.84
N GLU A 286 9.96 -5.67 8.59
CA GLU A 286 10.70 -4.45 8.25
C GLU A 286 9.89 -3.18 8.50
N PHE A 287 8.62 -3.16 8.12
CA PHE A 287 7.70 -2.06 8.42
C PHE A 287 7.59 -1.85 9.94
N CYS A 288 7.31 -2.91 10.71
CA CYS A 288 7.17 -2.82 12.16
C CYS A 288 8.45 -2.34 12.84
N VAL A 289 9.62 -2.87 12.47
CA VAL A 289 10.90 -2.38 13.01
C VAL A 289 11.07 -0.87 12.82
N VAL A 290 10.80 -0.35 11.62
CA VAL A 290 10.94 1.09 11.35
C VAL A 290 9.88 1.90 12.11
N LEU A 291 8.64 1.44 12.10
CA LEU A 291 7.53 2.09 12.79
C LEU A 291 7.82 2.19 14.29
N ASP A 292 8.19 1.08 14.91
CA ASP A 292 8.40 0.96 16.34
C ASP A 292 9.57 1.80 16.83
N VAL A 293 10.68 1.82 16.07
CA VAL A 293 11.84 2.66 16.38
C VAL A 293 11.49 4.13 16.25
N ALA A 294 10.77 4.52 15.19
CA ALA A 294 10.35 5.90 15.00
C ALA A 294 9.39 6.37 16.11
N LEU A 295 8.36 5.57 16.42
CA LEU A 295 7.42 5.87 17.51
C LEU A 295 8.12 5.92 18.86
N ALA A 296 9.01 4.96 19.17
CA ALA A 296 9.79 4.98 20.39
C ALA A 296 10.65 6.25 20.50
N ALA A 297 11.36 6.63 19.43
CA ALA A 297 12.18 7.84 19.42
C ALA A 297 11.36 9.12 19.65
N VAL A 298 10.20 9.24 18.99
CA VAL A 298 9.30 10.38 19.18
C VAL A 298 8.72 10.41 20.58
N MET A 299 8.28 9.28 21.13
CA MET A 299 7.77 9.21 22.50
C MET A 299 8.86 9.58 23.52
N VAL A 300 10.10 9.11 23.32
CA VAL A 300 11.23 9.52 24.17
C VAL A 300 11.45 11.02 24.10
N LEU A 301 11.45 11.61 22.90
CA LEU A 301 11.56 13.05 22.73
C LEU A 301 10.42 13.77 23.46
N ALA A 302 9.17 13.33 23.28
CA ALA A 302 7.99 13.89 23.93
C ALA A 302 8.16 13.89 25.47
N ILE A 303 8.54 12.75 26.05
CA ILE A 303 8.77 12.61 27.50
C ILE A 303 9.86 13.56 28.00
N LEU A 304 10.92 13.77 27.23
CA LEU A 304 12.02 14.67 27.58
C LEU A 304 11.65 16.15 27.44
N THR A 305 10.71 16.49 26.56
CA THR A 305 10.25 17.86 26.31
C THR A 305 9.05 18.29 27.15
N THR A 306 8.27 17.33 27.67
CA THR A 306 7.19 17.62 28.61
C THR A 306 7.73 17.63 30.05
N ASP A 307 7.90 18.83 30.60
CA ASP A 307 8.19 19.03 32.02
C ASP A 307 7.06 18.46 32.90
N ALA A 308 7.42 18.08 34.12
CA ALA A 308 6.60 17.33 35.08
C ALA A 308 5.33 18.04 35.53
#